data_AF-A0A7M5V1N7-F1
#
_entry.id   AF-A0A7M5V1N7-F1
#
_cell.length_a   1.000
_cell.length_b   1.000
_cell.length_c   1.000
_cell.angle_alpha   90.00
_cell.angle_beta   90.00
_cell.angle_gamma   90.00
#
_symmetry.space_group_name_H-M   'P 1'
#
loop_
_entity.id
_entity.type
_entity.pdbx_description
1 polymer ?
#
loop_
_entity_poly.entity_id
_entity_poly.type
_entity_poly.pdbx_seq_one_letter_code
_entity_poly.pdbx_strand_id
1 'polypeptide(L)'
;MKHYNNTKNLLGLVQEELAKRITNFQCSSVMPADLCTKIMEIATHLKISTDKVREAIELAVMNGLSTANAIYKFTLDFLTDLISCDKILSPTACANFVEATKKFKEQTKLIKQAIMDAVEQKITNAKEITKYVANKIIEMAVNFECTDVMPQKQCDLLFKIAGRFHIRTKELIRVLKQAIVDGKSTVKAIYDVTIKALVNEAKNLTCEEMIDPTVCAVLDNFASKLKETKDDVTNAVRTAIAQGMTTIQDIRAYVRNLLVDEKSCYDFFRSHLVCKSIQLGAWIKGVTFDRVINKIKELYANGVTTIKGIRQKLREIFGISTPDRRRKSAIGILATKDEIVDLAMQIVGGIMKFSQKATENIRADIRKLVESGKMRLTNMYSKVKELIQKYNPLSDEFEDEVPSDMKSLSETYKAARKALALAIQRIILIAKRAGMKSEALMKMIKDLLYKEGVKDLNNAMLSAF
;
A
#
# COMPACT_ATOMS: atom_id res chain seq x y z
N MET A 1 0.87 23.88 76.67
CA MET A 1 0.55 22.69 75.85
C MET A 1 -0.53 23.08 74.84
N LYS A 2 -0.28 22.94 73.54
CA LYS A 2 -1.38 23.02 72.56
C LYS A 2 -2.17 21.72 72.67
N HIS A 3 -3.43 21.80 73.11
CA HIS A 3 -4.34 20.67 73.01
C HIS A 3 -4.79 20.53 71.56
N TYR A 4 -4.42 19.42 70.93
CA TYR A 4 -4.88 19.10 69.58
C TYR A 4 -6.23 18.41 69.69
N ASN A 5 -7.30 19.13 69.32
CA ASN A 5 -8.68 18.68 69.49
C ASN A 5 -9.10 17.55 68.52
N ASN A 6 -8.21 17.08 67.65
CA ASN A 6 -8.48 15.94 66.78
C ASN A 6 -7.17 15.23 66.35
N THR A 7 -7.25 13.90 66.26
CA THR A 7 -6.13 12.99 65.92
C THR A 7 -5.51 13.25 64.54
N LYS A 8 -6.31 13.67 63.56
CA LYS A 8 -5.85 14.04 62.20
C LYS A 8 -4.94 15.27 62.22
N ASN A 9 -5.22 16.27 63.04
CA ASN A 9 -4.38 17.46 63.18
C ASN A 9 -3.05 17.14 63.87
N LEU A 10 -3.08 16.27 64.90
CA LEU A 10 -1.87 15.77 65.54
C LEU A 10 -1.02 14.95 64.56
N LEU A 11 -1.64 14.05 63.80
CA LEU A 11 -0.96 13.23 62.81
C LEU A 11 -0.30 14.08 61.72
N GLY A 12 -1.00 15.09 61.20
CA GLY A 12 -0.46 16.03 60.21
C GLY A 12 0.76 16.81 60.71
N LEU A 13 0.75 17.23 61.98
CA LEU A 13 1.90 17.91 62.60
C LEU A 13 3.07 16.99 62.88
N VAL A 14 2.82 15.76 63.33
CA VAL A 14 3.88 14.75 63.49
C VAL A 14 4.51 14.42 62.14
N GLN A 15 3.70 14.33 61.08
CA GLN A 15 4.17 14.12 59.72
C GLN A 15 5.01 15.29 59.21
N GLU A 16 4.58 16.53 59.43
CA GLU A 16 5.33 17.73 59.05
C GLU A 16 6.67 17.84 59.80
N GLU A 17 6.68 17.52 61.09
CA GLU A 17 7.88 17.57 61.92
C GLU A 17 8.87 16.44 61.63
N LEU A 18 8.36 15.24 61.30
CA LEU A 18 9.17 14.15 60.77
C LEU A 18 9.80 14.55 59.44
N ALA A 19 9.03 15.12 58.50
CA ALA A 19 9.55 15.58 57.21
C ALA A 19 10.69 16.61 57.38
N LYS A 20 10.58 17.54 58.34
CA LYS A 20 11.65 18.51 58.66
C LYS A 20 12.92 17.87 59.22
N ARG A 21 12.80 16.78 59.98
CA ARG A 21 13.96 16.06 60.56
C ARG A 21 14.64 15.12 59.58
N ILE A 22 13.97 14.80 58.48
CA ILE A 22 14.43 13.85 57.46
C ILE A 22 15.18 14.59 56.31
N THR A 23 15.78 15.76 56.56
CA THR A 23 16.52 16.53 55.53
C THR A 23 17.73 15.80 54.94
N ASN A 24 18.22 14.75 55.61
CA ASN A 24 19.34 13.90 55.16
C ASN A 24 18.92 12.44 54.96
N PHE A 25 17.71 12.19 54.45
CA PHE A 25 17.27 10.83 54.16
C PHE A 25 18.21 10.11 53.19
N GLN A 26 18.82 9.02 53.65
CA GLN A 26 19.56 8.12 52.77
C GLN A 26 18.72 6.89 52.51
N CYS A 27 18.50 6.54 51.25
CA CYS A 27 17.72 5.36 50.89
C CYS A 27 18.26 4.08 51.60
N SER A 28 19.58 3.98 51.72
CA SER A 28 20.28 2.87 52.41
C SER A 28 19.93 2.73 53.90
N SER A 29 19.30 3.74 54.52
CA SER A 29 18.88 3.68 55.92
C SER A 29 17.59 2.89 56.14
N VAL A 30 16.80 2.65 55.09
CA VAL A 30 15.50 1.96 55.18
C VAL A 30 15.39 0.73 54.29
N MET A 31 16.30 0.55 53.33
CA MET A 31 16.32 -0.61 52.46
C MET A 31 17.75 -0.96 52.00
N PRO A 32 18.00 -2.20 51.57
CA PRO A 32 19.27 -2.62 50.98
C PRO A 32 19.73 -1.74 49.81
N ALA A 33 21.05 -1.58 49.67
CA ALA A 33 21.67 -0.69 48.70
C ALA A 33 21.38 -1.08 47.23
N ASP A 34 21.18 -2.37 46.96
CA ASP A 34 20.80 -2.88 45.64
C ASP A 34 19.38 -2.44 45.25
N LEU A 35 18.41 -2.47 46.17
CA LEU A 35 17.06 -1.94 45.92
C LEU A 35 17.09 -0.43 45.69
N CYS A 36 17.87 0.31 46.48
CA CYS A 36 18.06 1.74 46.26
C CYS A 36 18.61 2.04 44.87
N THR A 37 19.66 1.32 44.47
CA THR A 37 20.28 1.48 43.15
C THR A 37 19.27 1.18 42.05
N LYS A 38 18.50 0.09 42.18
CA LYS A 38 17.44 -0.28 41.24
C LYS A 38 16.36 0.80 41.11
N ILE A 39 15.87 1.38 42.20
CA ILE A 39 14.87 2.47 42.14
C ILE A 39 15.45 3.70 41.43
N MET A 40 16.70 4.06 41.72
CA MET A 40 17.36 5.22 41.12
C MET A 40 17.61 5.03 39.62
N GLU A 41 17.99 3.83 39.18
CA GLU A 41 18.10 3.48 37.76
C GLU A 41 16.75 3.60 37.05
N ILE A 42 15.68 3.05 37.65
CA ILE A 42 14.31 3.16 37.12
C ILE A 42 13.89 4.63 36.99
N ALA A 43 14.08 5.42 38.05
CA ALA A 43 13.71 6.83 38.07
C ALA A 43 14.48 7.63 37.02
N THR A 44 15.78 7.35 36.85
CA THR A 44 16.62 7.98 35.83
C THR A 44 16.09 7.69 34.43
N HIS A 45 15.76 6.43 34.13
CA HIS A 45 15.18 6.05 32.84
C HIS A 45 13.79 6.68 32.60
N LEU A 46 13.01 6.83 33.65
CA LEU A 46 11.70 7.47 33.61
C LEU A 46 11.77 9.00 33.66
N LYS A 47 12.97 9.59 33.72
CA LYS A 47 13.21 11.04 33.86
C LYS A 47 12.49 11.63 35.08
N ILE A 48 12.41 10.86 36.16
CA ILE A 48 11.88 11.29 37.46
C ILE A 48 13.05 11.81 38.31
N SER A 49 12.88 12.96 38.97
CA SER A 49 13.94 13.54 39.80
C SER A 49 14.20 12.69 41.05
N THR A 50 15.44 12.74 41.52
CA THR A 50 15.87 12.07 42.76
C THR A 50 15.06 12.54 43.97
N ASP A 51 14.62 13.81 43.98
CA ASP A 51 13.76 14.36 45.02
C ASP A 51 12.40 13.64 45.08
N LYS A 52 11.82 13.30 43.94
CA LYS A 52 10.54 12.55 43.88
C LYS A 52 10.71 11.10 44.30
N VAL A 53 11.87 10.50 44.04
CA VAL A 53 12.20 9.17 44.57
C VAL A 53 12.29 9.22 46.10
N ARG A 54 13.01 10.20 46.64
CA ARG A 54 13.13 10.40 48.08
C ARG A 54 11.77 10.62 48.73
N GLU A 55 10.97 11.54 48.19
CA GLU A 55 9.60 11.82 48.68
C GLU A 55 8.75 10.56 48.74
N ALA A 56 8.82 9.70 47.71
CA ALA A 56 8.08 8.43 47.68
C ALA A 56 8.50 7.48 48.81
N ILE A 57 9.80 7.36 49.07
CA ILE A 57 10.33 6.49 50.14
C ILE A 57 9.99 7.04 51.52
N GLU A 58 10.09 8.36 51.71
CA GLU A 58 9.70 9.02 52.96
C GLU A 58 8.20 8.80 53.24
N LEU A 59 7.34 8.97 52.24
CA LEU A 59 5.91 8.69 52.35
C LEU A 59 5.63 7.22 52.69
N ALA A 60 6.36 6.27 52.11
CA ALA A 60 6.24 4.86 52.48
C ALA A 60 6.50 4.61 53.97
N VAL A 61 7.61 5.16 54.49
CA VAL A 61 8.01 5.03 55.90
C VAL A 61 7.01 5.74 56.82
N MET A 62 6.54 6.93 56.45
CA MET A 62 5.53 7.68 57.20
C MET A 62 4.17 6.97 57.24
N ASN A 63 3.87 6.15 56.23
CA ASN A 63 2.70 5.26 56.23
C ASN A 63 2.92 3.97 57.05
N GLY A 64 4.02 3.86 57.79
CA GLY A 64 4.31 2.75 58.69
C GLY A 64 4.85 1.50 57.99
N LEU A 65 5.25 1.60 56.72
CA LEU A 65 5.88 0.48 56.02
C LEU A 65 7.29 0.27 56.57
N SER A 66 7.54 -0.89 57.17
CA SER A 66 8.79 -1.21 57.88
C SER A 66 9.69 -2.22 57.17
N THR A 67 9.19 -2.90 56.14
CA THR A 67 9.99 -3.88 55.38
C THR A 67 10.49 -3.28 54.07
N ALA A 68 11.74 -3.57 53.72
CA ALA A 68 12.36 -3.07 52.49
C ALA A 68 11.51 -3.35 51.23
N ASN A 69 10.91 -4.54 51.13
CA ASN A 69 10.05 -4.92 50.00
C ASN A 69 8.75 -4.11 49.95
N ALA A 70 8.13 -3.84 51.10
CA ALA A 70 6.92 -3.02 51.14
C ALA A 70 7.22 -1.56 50.74
N ILE A 71 8.32 -1.01 51.24
CA ILE A 71 8.78 0.34 50.89
C ILE A 71 9.12 0.42 49.39
N TYR A 72 9.86 -0.58 48.86
CA TYR A 72 10.18 -0.69 47.44
C TYR A 72 8.92 -0.70 46.57
N LYS A 73 7.95 -1.56 46.89
CA LYS A 73 6.68 -1.66 46.15
C LYS A 73 5.88 -0.36 46.19
N PHE A 74 5.73 0.25 47.37
CA PHE A 74 5.04 1.54 47.50
C PHE A 74 5.73 2.63 46.68
N THR A 75 7.07 2.65 46.71
CA THR A 75 7.86 3.61 45.94
C THR A 75 7.61 3.44 44.44
N LEU A 76 7.62 2.22 43.92
CA LEU A 76 7.30 1.95 42.51
C LEU A 76 5.87 2.35 42.14
N ASP A 77 4.90 2.06 43.00
CA ASP A 77 3.50 2.46 42.78
C ASP A 77 3.37 3.99 42.69
N PHE A 78 4.01 4.72 43.62
CA PHE A 78 4.04 6.18 43.62
C PHE A 78 4.73 6.73 42.35
N LEU A 79 5.89 6.19 41.99
CA LEU A 79 6.62 6.62 40.79
C LEU A 79 5.83 6.33 39.52
N THR A 80 5.11 5.21 39.47
CA THR A 80 4.23 4.86 38.35
C THR A 80 3.19 5.94 38.11
N ASP A 81 2.60 6.50 39.16
CA ASP A 81 1.59 7.55 39.03
C ASP A 81 2.17 8.87 38.47
N LEU A 82 3.47 9.13 38.68
CA LEU A 82 4.20 10.29 38.12
C LEU A 82 4.60 10.12 36.65
N ILE A 83 4.57 8.90 36.10
CA ILE A 83 4.93 8.66 34.70
C ILE A 83 3.95 9.39 33.78
N SER A 84 4.51 10.18 32.87
CA SER A 84 3.80 10.73 31.72
C SER A 84 4.24 9.99 30.48
N CYS A 85 3.30 9.32 29.81
CA CYS A 85 3.60 8.40 28.73
C CYS A 85 4.26 9.09 27.51
N ASP A 86 3.95 10.37 27.27
CA ASP A 86 4.57 11.24 26.26
C ASP A 86 6.01 11.68 26.58
N LYS A 87 6.48 11.53 27.82
CA LYS A 87 7.90 11.80 28.20
C LYS A 87 8.83 10.63 27.87
N ILE A 88 8.25 9.44 27.74
CA ILE A 88 8.96 8.16 27.52
C ILE A 88 8.78 7.68 26.08
N LEU A 89 7.55 7.78 25.56
CA LEU A 89 7.16 7.33 24.23
C LEU A 89 6.90 8.54 23.33
N SER A 90 6.79 8.29 22.02
CA SER A 90 6.36 9.36 21.12
C SER A 90 4.91 9.80 21.44
N PRO A 91 4.56 11.09 21.24
CA PRO A 91 3.19 11.56 21.47
C PRO A 91 2.14 10.75 20.72
N THR A 92 2.44 10.35 19.48
CA THR A 92 1.57 9.50 18.65
C THR A 92 1.37 8.12 19.26
N ALA A 93 2.44 7.44 19.70
CA ALA A 93 2.31 6.12 20.32
C ALA A 93 1.50 6.20 21.62
N CYS A 94 1.74 7.25 22.42
CA CYS A 94 1.00 7.47 23.64
C CYS A 94 -0.50 7.70 23.39
N ALA A 95 -0.84 8.54 22.42
CA ALA A 95 -2.23 8.78 22.03
C ALA A 95 -2.90 7.48 21.53
N ASN A 96 -2.21 6.68 20.73
CA ASN A 96 -2.71 5.39 20.25
C ASN A 96 -3.01 4.43 21.41
N PHE A 97 -2.11 4.32 22.39
CA PHE A 97 -2.33 3.47 23.56
C PHE A 97 -3.50 3.94 24.42
N VAL A 98 -3.67 5.25 24.61
CA VAL A 98 -4.82 5.80 25.34
C VAL A 98 -6.14 5.55 24.60
N GLU A 99 -6.15 5.65 23.27
CA GLU A 99 -7.34 5.30 22.48
C GLU A 99 -7.63 3.80 22.54
N ALA A 100 -6.57 2.97 22.45
CA ALA A 100 -6.69 1.52 22.51
C ALA A 100 -7.27 1.04 23.86
N THR A 101 -6.77 1.56 24.99
CA THR A 101 -7.33 1.18 26.30
C THR A 101 -8.79 1.58 26.44
N LYS A 102 -9.20 2.75 25.93
CA LYS A 102 -10.62 3.14 25.89
C LYS A 102 -11.47 2.14 25.11
N LYS A 103 -11.01 1.71 23.93
CA LYS A 103 -11.71 0.72 23.10
C LYS A 103 -11.75 -0.66 23.73
N PHE A 104 -10.69 -1.04 24.45
CA PHE A 104 -10.65 -2.28 25.22
C PHE A 104 -11.42 -2.21 26.54
N LYS A 105 -12.03 -1.07 26.87
CA LYS A 105 -12.71 -0.81 28.15
C LYS A 105 -11.77 -1.00 29.35
N GLU A 106 -10.50 -0.72 29.15
CA GLU A 106 -9.42 -0.85 30.13
C GLU A 106 -8.99 0.51 30.70
N GLN A 107 -8.34 0.49 31.87
CA GLN A 107 -7.87 1.71 32.52
C GLN A 107 -6.58 2.25 31.88
N THR A 108 -6.46 3.56 31.76
CA THR A 108 -5.21 4.21 31.29
C THR A 108 -4.02 3.97 32.22
N LYS A 109 -4.26 3.64 33.50
CA LYS A 109 -3.23 3.24 34.46
C LYS A 109 -2.39 2.05 33.96
N LEU A 110 -2.98 1.16 33.17
CA LEU A 110 -2.30 0.02 32.56
C LEU A 110 -1.13 0.43 31.66
N ILE A 111 -1.21 1.58 30.98
CA ILE A 111 -0.13 2.08 30.13
C ILE A 111 1.09 2.44 30.99
N LYS A 112 0.85 3.14 32.11
CA LYS A 112 1.92 3.53 33.04
C LYS A 112 2.57 2.30 33.69
N GLN A 113 1.76 1.33 34.09
CA GLN A 113 2.24 0.04 34.62
C GLN A 113 3.07 -0.72 33.58
N ALA A 114 2.61 -0.80 32.34
CA ALA A 114 3.36 -1.47 31.28
C ALA A 114 4.71 -0.77 30.97
N ILE A 115 4.77 0.56 31.08
CA ILE A 115 6.03 1.31 30.97
C ILE A 115 6.95 0.98 32.15
N MET A 116 6.43 0.97 33.38
CA MET A 116 7.19 0.60 34.57
C MET A 116 7.76 -0.82 34.46
N ASP A 117 6.91 -1.79 34.10
CA ASP A 117 7.30 -3.19 33.88
C ASP A 117 8.44 -3.30 32.85
N ALA A 118 8.38 -2.54 31.76
CA ALA A 118 9.42 -2.55 30.72
C ALA A 118 10.77 -2.07 31.29
N VAL A 119 10.75 -0.96 32.05
CA VAL A 119 11.97 -0.38 32.64
C VAL A 119 12.53 -1.28 33.74
N GLU A 120 11.68 -1.93 34.54
CA GLU A 120 12.11 -2.94 35.52
C GLU A 120 12.80 -4.14 34.86
N GLN A 121 12.39 -4.51 33.65
CA GLN A 121 13.05 -5.52 32.82
C GLN A 121 14.28 -4.98 32.07
N LYS A 122 14.75 -3.77 32.42
CA LYS A 122 15.90 -3.09 31.82
C LYS A 122 15.73 -2.81 30.32
N ILE A 123 14.48 -2.73 29.84
CA ILE A 123 14.18 -2.28 28.47
C ILE A 123 14.25 -0.75 28.47
N THR A 124 15.33 -0.21 27.90
CA THR A 124 15.62 1.23 27.92
C THR A 124 15.42 1.91 26.56
N ASN A 125 15.38 1.12 25.47
CA ASN A 125 15.17 1.64 24.13
C ASN A 125 13.70 2.01 23.91
N ALA A 126 13.41 3.26 23.54
CA ALA A 126 12.03 3.74 23.37
C ALA A 126 11.19 2.90 22.39
N LYS A 127 11.78 2.35 21.32
CA LYS A 127 11.08 1.48 20.36
C LYS A 127 10.73 0.13 20.99
N GLU A 128 11.63 -0.42 21.80
CA GLU A 128 11.39 -1.67 22.52
C GLU A 128 10.37 -1.49 23.64
N ILE A 129 10.43 -0.39 24.39
CA ILE A 129 9.39 -0.03 25.38
C ILE A 129 8.02 0.09 24.67
N THR A 130 7.96 0.78 23.52
CA THR A 130 6.72 0.89 22.74
C THR A 130 6.15 -0.49 22.38
N LYS A 131 7.01 -1.40 21.89
CA LYS A 131 6.60 -2.78 21.55
C LYS A 131 6.15 -3.57 22.78
N TYR A 132 6.86 -3.43 23.90
CA TYR A 132 6.52 -4.09 25.16
C TYR A 132 5.16 -3.62 25.67
N VAL A 133 4.94 -2.30 25.73
CA VAL A 133 3.68 -1.68 26.16
C VAL A 133 2.53 -2.11 25.25
N ALA A 134 2.74 -2.11 23.93
CA ALA A 134 1.75 -2.60 22.96
C ALA A 134 1.32 -4.05 23.26
N ASN A 135 2.28 -4.96 23.42
CA ASN A 135 2.01 -6.36 23.74
C ASN A 135 1.27 -6.52 25.08
N LYS A 136 1.73 -5.81 26.11
CA LYS A 136 1.13 -5.86 27.44
C LYS A 136 -0.33 -5.40 27.43
N ILE A 137 -0.65 -4.31 26.71
CA ILE A 137 -2.03 -3.84 26.54
C ILE A 137 -2.90 -4.88 25.83
N ILE A 138 -2.39 -5.55 24.79
CA ILE A 138 -3.10 -6.61 24.06
C ILE A 138 -3.41 -7.81 24.97
N GLU A 139 -2.44 -8.22 25.80
CA GLU A 139 -2.56 -9.31 26.76
C GLU A 139 -3.60 -9.01 27.85
N MET A 140 -3.58 -7.77 28.37
CA MET A 140 -4.48 -7.36 29.45
C MET A 140 -5.93 -7.13 29.00
N ALA A 141 -6.17 -6.86 27.72
CA ALA A 141 -7.50 -6.65 27.14
C ALA A 141 -8.33 -7.97 27.05
N VAL A 142 -8.43 -8.75 28.12
CA VAL A 142 -9.02 -10.10 28.13
C VAL A 142 -10.52 -10.09 27.82
N ASN A 143 -11.21 -8.99 28.12
CA ASN A 143 -12.65 -8.82 27.90
C ASN A 143 -12.99 -8.17 26.55
N PHE A 144 -12.01 -7.98 25.68
CA PHE A 144 -12.23 -7.39 24.37
C PHE A 144 -13.02 -8.34 23.46
N GLU A 145 -14.11 -7.82 22.90
CA GLU A 145 -14.89 -8.47 21.87
C GLU A 145 -14.72 -7.72 20.54
N CYS A 146 -14.82 -8.43 19.42
CA CYS A 146 -14.75 -7.79 18.10
C CYS A 146 -15.84 -6.69 17.93
N THR A 147 -17.01 -6.91 18.52
CA THR A 147 -18.15 -6.00 18.57
C THR A 147 -17.88 -4.69 19.29
N ASP A 148 -16.82 -4.60 20.10
CA ASP A 148 -16.42 -3.35 20.76
C ASP A 148 -15.93 -2.30 19.77
N VAL A 149 -15.50 -2.72 18.56
CA VAL A 149 -14.87 -1.83 17.58
C VAL A 149 -15.50 -1.88 16.19
N MET A 150 -16.40 -2.82 15.91
CA MET A 150 -17.10 -2.89 14.63
C MET A 150 -18.45 -3.61 14.74
N PRO A 151 -19.37 -3.43 13.78
CA PRO A 151 -20.67 -4.12 13.79
C PRO A 151 -20.55 -5.65 13.73
N GLN A 152 -21.48 -6.36 14.38
CA GLN A 152 -21.54 -7.83 14.43
C GLN A 152 -21.35 -8.50 13.05
N LYS A 153 -22.03 -7.98 12.02
CA LYS A 153 -21.94 -8.52 10.64
C LYS A 153 -20.51 -8.55 10.10
N GLN A 154 -19.69 -7.55 10.42
CA GLN A 154 -18.29 -7.50 10.00
C GLN A 154 -17.42 -8.44 10.82
N CYS A 155 -17.68 -8.57 12.13
CA CYS A 155 -17.04 -9.58 12.97
C CYS A 155 -17.32 -11.00 12.46
N ASP A 156 -18.58 -11.33 12.16
CA ASP A 156 -18.97 -12.63 11.61
C ASP A 156 -18.24 -12.92 10.30
N LEU A 157 -18.06 -11.91 9.45
CA LEU A 157 -17.32 -12.05 8.20
C LEU A 157 -15.84 -12.34 8.47
N LEU A 158 -15.20 -11.63 9.39
CA LEU A 158 -13.81 -11.89 9.79
C LEU A 158 -13.63 -13.30 10.37
N PHE A 159 -14.54 -13.76 11.23
CA PHE A 159 -14.49 -15.12 11.77
C PHE A 159 -14.68 -16.18 10.68
N LYS A 160 -15.59 -15.96 9.73
CA LYS A 160 -15.74 -16.86 8.57
C LYS A 160 -14.48 -16.91 7.70
N ILE A 161 -13.85 -15.76 7.45
CA ILE A 161 -12.59 -15.67 6.68
C ILE A 161 -11.46 -16.38 7.42
N ALA A 162 -11.28 -16.09 8.71
CA ALA A 162 -10.27 -16.73 9.55
C ALA A 162 -10.47 -18.25 9.61
N GLY A 163 -11.71 -18.72 9.73
CA GLY A 163 -12.05 -20.15 9.69
C GLY A 163 -11.64 -20.81 8.37
N ARG A 164 -11.89 -20.17 7.22
CA ARG A 164 -11.43 -20.66 5.91
C ARG A 164 -9.91 -20.68 5.76
N PHE A 165 -9.22 -19.81 6.48
CA PHE A 165 -7.75 -19.76 6.52
C PHE A 165 -7.15 -20.59 7.67
N HIS A 166 -7.94 -21.41 8.36
CA HIS A 166 -7.50 -22.20 9.53
C HIS A 166 -6.83 -21.37 10.63
N ILE A 167 -7.19 -20.08 10.73
CA ILE A 167 -6.68 -19.17 11.76
C ILE A 167 -7.56 -19.29 12.99
N ARG A 168 -6.94 -19.59 14.13
CA ARG A 168 -7.64 -19.71 15.42
C ARG A 168 -8.28 -18.38 15.82
N THR A 169 -9.47 -18.43 16.42
CA THR A 169 -10.20 -17.27 16.97
C THR A 169 -9.32 -16.36 17.83
N LYS A 170 -8.49 -16.95 18.71
CA LYS A 170 -7.55 -16.20 19.57
C LYS A 170 -6.56 -15.36 18.76
N GLU A 171 -6.08 -15.89 17.64
CA GLU A 171 -5.11 -15.19 16.79
C GLU A 171 -5.78 -14.06 15.99
N LEU A 172 -6.99 -14.29 15.45
CA LEU A 172 -7.79 -13.22 14.85
C LEU A 172 -8.05 -12.07 15.83
N ILE A 173 -8.47 -12.38 17.07
CA ILE A 173 -8.68 -11.37 18.11
C ILE A 173 -7.39 -10.62 18.44
N ARG A 174 -6.25 -11.33 18.48
CA ARG A 174 -4.93 -10.69 18.69
C ARG A 174 -4.60 -9.70 17.58
N VAL A 175 -4.84 -10.06 16.32
CA VAL A 175 -4.62 -9.18 15.15
C VAL A 175 -5.52 -7.93 15.23
N LEU A 176 -6.79 -8.08 15.60
CA LEU A 176 -7.71 -6.95 15.80
C LEU A 176 -7.20 -6.00 16.87
N LYS A 177 -6.80 -6.54 18.03
CA LYS A 177 -6.20 -5.74 19.11
C LYS A 177 -4.92 -5.04 18.65
N GLN A 178 -4.05 -5.72 17.92
CA GLN A 178 -2.83 -5.13 17.38
C GLN A 178 -3.13 -3.96 16.45
N ALA A 179 -4.10 -4.09 15.54
CA ALA A 179 -4.48 -3.01 14.63
C ALA A 179 -4.93 -1.75 15.41
N ILE A 180 -5.68 -1.92 16.50
CA ILE A 180 -6.12 -0.82 17.36
C ILE A 180 -4.93 -0.16 18.07
N VAL A 181 -4.04 -0.98 18.65
CA VAL A 181 -2.83 -0.51 19.35
C VAL A 181 -1.85 0.20 18.41
N ASP A 182 -1.81 -0.19 17.13
CA ASP A 182 -1.07 0.48 16.06
C ASP A 182 -1.72 1.79 15.60
N GLY A 183 -2.81 2.22 16.25
CA GLY A 183 -3.49 3.49 16.00
C GLY A 183 -4.53 3.44 14.88
N LYS A 184 -5.04 2.26 14.49
CA LYS A 184 -6.19 2.19 13.58
C LYS A 184 -7.46 2.52 14.35
N SER A 185 -7.97 3.73 14.11
CA SER A 185 -9.12 4.26 14.84
C SER A 185 -10.46 3.95 14.18
N THR A 186 -10.51 3.82 12.85
CA THR A 186 -11.76 3.60 12.11
C THR A 186 -12.03 2.12 11.87
N VAL A 187 -13.32 1.75 11.84
CA VAL A 187 -13.81 0.40 11.51
C VAL A 187 -13.16 -0.14 10.23
N LYS A 188 -13.18 0.66 9.15
CA LYS A 188 -12.59 0.30 7.86
C LYS A 188 -11.09 0.03 7.97
N ALA A 189 -10.33 0.90 8.64
CA ALA A 189 -8.89 0.73 8.76
C ALA A 189 -8.51 -0.50 9.60
N ILE A 190 -9.26 -0.79 10.66
CA ILE A 190 -9.09 -2.01 11.47
C ILE A 190 -9.39 -3.25 10.61
N TYR A 191 -10.51 -3.24 9.88
CA TYR A 191 -10.91 -4.34 8.99
C TYR A 191 -9.86 -4.61 7.91
N ASP A 192 -9.42 -3.58 7.18
CA ASP A 192 -8.46 -3.71 6.07
C ASP A 192 -7.09 -4.26 6.55
N VAL A 193 -6.59 -3.77 7.68
CA VAL A 193 -5.34 -4.28 8.27
C VAL A 193 -5.51 -5.72 8.74
N THR A 194 -6.65 -6.05 9.34
CA THR A 194 -6.94 -7.41 9.80
C THR A 194 -6.99 -8.38 8.63
N ILE A 195 -7.75 -8.07 7.57
CA ILE A 195 -7.80 -8.89 6.35
C ILE A 195 -6.41 -9.09 5.76
N LYS A 196 -5.60 -8.02 5.64
CA LYS A 196 -4.24 -8.12 5.12
C LYS A 196 -3.36 -9.07 5.96
N ALA A 197 -3.47 -9.01 7.28
CA ALA A 197 -2.76 -9.92 8.17
C ALA A 197 -3.23 -11.37 8.01
N LEU A 198 -4.54 -11.62 7.94
CA LEU A 198 -5.11 -12.96 7.71
C LEU A 198 -4.66 -13.55 6.37
N VAL A 199 -4.65 -12.75 5.30
CA VAL A 199 -4.16 -13.16 3.97
C VAL A 199 -2.67 -13.51 4.01
N ASN A 200 -1.86 -12.74 4.74
CA ASN A 200 -0.44 -13.02 4.88
C ASN A 200 -0.16 -14.30 5.69
N GLU A 201 -0.95 -14.58 6.72
CA GLU A 201 -0.86 -15.83 7.48
C GLU A 201 -1.26 -17.04 6.62
N ALA A 202 -2.25 -16.87 5.76
CA ALA A 202 -2.74 -17.88 4.82
C ALA A 202 -1.87 -18.07 3.57
N LYS A 203 -0.69 -17.42 3.46
CA LYS A 203 0.13 -17.44 2.24
C LYS A 203 0.63 -18.83 1.83
N ASN A 204 0.79 -19.72 2.81
CA ASN A 204 1.27 -21.09 2.61
C ASN A 204 0.14 -22.10 2.40
N LEU A 205 -1.13 -21.68 2.55
CA LEU A 205 -2.26 -22.55 2.28
C LEU A 205 -2.46 -22.73 0.80
N THR A 206 -2.72 -23.99 0.42
CA THR A 206 -3.17 -24.41 -0.90
C THR A 206 -4.66 -24.09 -1.09
N CYS A 207 -5.13 -24.15 -2.33
CA CYS A 207 -6.54 -23.95 -2.64
C CYS A 207 -7.41 -24.96 -1.87
N GLU A 208 -7.02 -26.23 -1.89
CA GLU A 208 -7.74 -27.38 -1.34
C GLU A 208 -7.86 -27.32 0.19
N GLU A 209 -6.97 -26.59 0.85
CA GLU A 209 -7.07 -26.32 2.29
C GLU A 209 -8.10 -25.21 2.58
N MET A 210 -8.32 -24.26 1.67
CA MET A 210 -9.21 -23.10 1.90
C MET A 210 -10.66 -23.35 1.47
N ILE A 211 -10.87 -24.17 0.44
CA ILE A 211 -12.18 -24.52 -0.11
C ILE A 211 -12.24 -25.99 -0.52
N ASP A 212 -13.42 -26.47 -0.91
CA ASP A 212 -13.62 -27.85 -1.32
C ASP A 212 -12.64 -28.28 -2.46
N PRO A 213 -11.95 -29.44 -2.33
CA PRO A 213 -10.97 -29.89 -3.33
C PRO A 213 -11.54 -30.05 -4.74
N THR A 214 -12.82 -30.42 -4.89
CA THR A 214 -13.44 -30.56 -6.21
C THR A 214 -13.63 -29.20 -6.88
N VAL A 215 -13.93 -28.16 -6.11
CA VAL A 215 -14.01 -26.77 -6.60
C VAL A 215 -12.63 -26.29 -7.02
N CYS A 216 -11.59 -26.56 -6.23
CA CYS A 216 -10.21 -26.24 -6.61
C CYS A 216 -9.79 -26.93 -7.91
N ALA A 217 -10.08 -28.23 -8.07
CA ALA A 217 -9.79 -28.94 -9.30
C ALA A 217 -10.48 -28.32 -10.53
N VAL A 218 -11.72 -27.82 -10.37
CA VAL A 218 -12.44 -27.10 -11.43
C VAL A 218 -11.76 -25.76 -11.76
N LEU A 219 -11.29 -25.03 -10.75
CA LEU A 219 -10.57 -23.76 -10.93
C LEU A 219 -9.18 -23.99 -11.55
N ASP A 220 -8.45 -25.01 -11.13
CA ASP A 220 -7.17 -25.42 -11.70
C ASP A 220 -7.31 -25.83 -13.18
N ASN A 221 -8.33 -26.62 -13.51
CA ASN A 221 -8.61 -26.97 -14.91
C ASN A 221 -8.99 -25.73 -15.74
N PHE A 222 -9.75 -24.81 -15.16
CA PHE A 222 -10.05 -23.53 -15.82
C PHE A 222 -8.77 -22.69 -16.04
N ALA A 223 -7.93 -22.55 -15.02
CA ALA A 223 -6.70 -21.78 -15.05
C ALA A 223 -5.63 -22.37 -15.97
N SER A 224 -5.45 -23.69 -15.99
CA SER A 224 -4.54 -24.38 -16.91
C SER A 224 -4.89 -24.14 -18.37
N LYS A 225 -6.18 -24.04 -18.72
CA LYS A 225 -6.60 -23.63 -20.08
C LYS A 225 -6.14 -22.21 -20.40
N LEU A 226 -6.15 -21.32 -19.41
CA LEU A 226 -5.63 -19.95 -19.49
C LEU A 226 -4.10 -19.85 -19.39
N LYS A 227 -3.40 -20.99 -19.20
CA LYS A 227 -1.96 -21.08 -18.93
C LYS A 227 -1.52 -20.36 -17.65
N GLU A 228 -2.42 -20.30 -16.67
CA GLU A 228 -2.13 -19.81 -15.32
C GLU A 228 -1.64 -20.96 -14.44
N THR A 229 -0.86 -20.62 -13.42
CA THR A 229 -0.30 -21.60 -12.47
C THR A 229 -1.29 -21.92 -11.35
N LYS A 230 -1.03 -23.01 -10.60
CA LYS A 230 -1.80 -23.32 -9.38
C LYS A 230 -1.66 -22.24 -8.30
N ASP A 231 -0.51 -21.57 -8.25
CA ASP A 231 -0.27 -20.48 -7.31
C ASP A 231 -1.16 -19.27 -7.65
N ASP A 232 -1.36 -18.98 -8.94
CA ASP A 232 -2.27 -17.90 -9.39
C ASP A 232 -3.72 -18.20 -8.96
N VAL A 233 -4.16 -19.44 -9.11
CA VAL A 233 -5.49 -19.88 -8.62
C VAL A 233 -5.59 -19.74 -7.11
N THR A 234 -4.59 -20.21 -6.38
CA THR A 234 -4.56 -20.17 -4.92
C THR A 234 -4.60 -18.72 -4.41
N ASN A 235 -3.83 -17.83 -5.03
CA ASN A 235 -3.83 -16.40 -4.73
C ASN A 235 -5.19 -15.75 -5.04
N ALA A 236 -5.80 -16.10 -6.17
CA ALA A 236 -7.12 -15.60 -6.56
C ALA A 236 -8.21 -16.05 -5.58
N VAL A 237 -8.20 -17.32 -5.16
CA VAL A 237 -9.13 -17.87 -4.14
C VAL A 237 -8.94 -17.16 -2.81
N ARG A 238 -7.69 -16.98 -2.37
CA ARG A 238 -7.37 -16.24 -1.14
C ARG A 238 -7.92 -14.82 -1.18
N THR A 239 -7.78 -14.15 -2.32
CA THR A 239 -8.30 -12.79 -2.54
C THR A 239 -9.82 -12.77 -2.55
N ALA A 240 -10.47 -13.74 -3.21
CA ALA A 240 -11.93 -13.86 -3.22
C ALA A 240 -12.49 -14.00 -1.79
N ILE A 241 -11.90 -14.88 -0.99
CA ILE A 241 -12.28 -15.09 0.42
C ILE A 241 -12.07 -13.80 1.22
N ALA A 242 -10.93 -13.13 1.04
CA ALA A 242 -10.62 -11.86 1.71
C ALA A 242 -11.60 -10.73 1.36
N GLN A 243 -12.17 -10.73 0.15
CA GLN A 243 -13.24 -9.82 -0.28
C GLN A 243 -14.62 -10.23 0.23
N GLY A 244 -14.71 -11.27 1.07
CA GLY A 244 -15.94 -11.71 1.71
C GLY A 244 -16.80 -12.63 0.84
N MET A 245 -16.27 -13.19 -0.24
CA MET A 245 -16.98 -14.21 -1.03
C MET A 245 -17.11 -15.47 -0.18
N THR A 246 -18.34 -15.79 0.23
CA THR A 246 -18.60 -16.90 1.16
C THR A 246 -19.17 -18.13 0.49
N THR A 247 -19.76 -18.00 -0.70
CA THR A 247 -20.31 -19.14 -1.46
C THR A 247 -19.32 -19.64 -2.51
N ILE A 248 -19.42 -20.91 -2.87
CA ILE A 248 -18.60 -21.52 -3.92
C ILE A 248 -18.85 -20.84 -5.28
N GLN A 249 -20.10 -20.49 -5.58
CA GLN A 249 -20.45 -19.79 -6.81
C GLN A 249 -19.79 -18.41 -6.90
N ASP A 250 -19.83 -17.64 -5.81
CA ASP A 250 -19.23 -16.30 -5.75
C ASP A 250 -17.71 -16.36 -5.85
N ILE A 251 -17.07 -17.29 -5.13
CA ILE A 251 -15.62 -17.51 -5.22
C ILE A 251 -15.24 -17.88 -6.66
N ARG A 252 -15.98 -18.79 -7.30
CA ARG A 252 -15.72 -19.20 -8.69
C ARG A 252 -15.90 -18.04 -9.66
N ALA A 253 -16.96 -17.24 -9.51
CA ALA A 253 -17.20 -16.07 -10.34
C ALA A 253 -16.08 -15.03 -10.15
N TYR A 254 -15.70 -14.74 -8.90
CA TYR A 254 -14.64 -13.79 -8.59
C TYR A 254 -13.28 -14.24 -9.14
N VAL A 255 -12.89 -15.50 -8.92
CA VAL A 255 -11.64 -16.07 -9.44
C VAL A 255 -11.61 -16.02 -10.96
N ARG A 256 -12.73 -16.35 -11.63
CA ARG A 256 -12.83 -16.22 -13.09
C ARG A 256 -12.64 -14.78 -13.55
N ASN A 257 -13.31 -13.83 -12.89
CA ASN A 257 -13.17 -12.42 -13.21
C ASN A 257 -11.74 -11.94 -12.95
N LEU A 258 -11.08 -12.36 -11.86
CA LEU A 258 -9.69 -12.00 -11.59
C LEU A 258 -8.74 -12.54 -12.67
N LEU A 259 -8.91 -13.82 -13.06
CA LEU A 259 -8.06 -14.48 -14.05
C LEU A 259 -8.33 -14.04 -15.50
N VAL A 260 -9.45 -13.38 -15.77
CA VAL A 260 -9.90 -13.01 -17.12
C VAL A 260 -10.14 -11.51 -17.27
N ASP A 261 -10.94 -10.90 -16.41
CA ASP A 261 -11.37 -9.50 -16.56
C ASP A 261 -10.28 -8.50 -16.24
N GLU A 262 -9.34 -8.83 -15.35
CA GLU A 262 -8.19 -7.94 -15.08
C GLU A 262 -7.08 -8.06 -16.13
N LYS A 263 -7.14 -9.10 -16.98
CA LYS A 263 -6.16 -9.26 -18.06
C LYS A 263 -6.36 -8.22 -19.14
N SER A 264 -5.28 -7.50 -19.43
CA SER A 264 -5.19 -6.66 -20.60
C SER A 264 -5.14 -7.52 -21.87
N CYS A 265 -5.39 -6.89 -23.02
CA CYS A 265 -5.13 -7.55 -24.30
C CYS A 265 -3.72 -8.15 -24.38
N TYR A 266 -2.73 -7.43 -23.84
CA TYR A 266 -1.35 -7.88 -23.88
C TYR A 266 -1.16 -9.14 -23.03
N ASP A 267 -1.84 -9.28 -21.90
CA ASP A 267 -1.74 -10.47 -21.06
C ASP A 267 -2.27 -11.72 -21.76
N PHE A 268 -3.34 -11.58 -22.55
CA PHE A 268 -3.89 -12.67 -23.35
C PHE A 268 -2.95 -13.14 -24.47
N PHE A 269 -2.37 -12.20 -25.20
CA PHE A 269 -1.64 -12.52 -26.44
C PHE A 269 -0.11 -12.45 -26.32
N ARG A 270 0.41 -11.90 -25.21
CA ARG A 270 1.82 -11.54 -25.00
C ARG A 270 2.45 -10.84 -26.21
N SER A 271 1.64 -10.04 -26.91
CA SER A 271 2.04 -9.38 -28.16
C SER A 271 1.29 -8.07 -28.38
N HIS A 272 2.02 -6.96 -28.29
CA HIS A 272 1.47 -5.64 -28.60
C HIS A 272 0.99 -5.52 -30.05
N LEU A 273 1.63 -6.22 -30.99
CA LEU A 273 1.24 -6.20 -32.40
C LEU A 273 -0.12 -6.88 -32.62
N VAL A 274 -0.36 -8.02 -31.97
CA VAL A 274 -1.68 -8.69 -32.02
C VAL A 274 -2.75 -7.78 -31.43
N CYS A 275 -2.48 -7.13 -30.29
CA CYS A 275 -3.42 -6.19 -29.68
C CYS A 275 -3.73 -4.99 -30.54
N LYS A 276 -2.71 -4.34 -31.11
CA LYS A 276 -2.89 -3.27 -32.08
C LYS A 276 -3.69 -3.74 -33.29
N SER A 277 -3.44 -4.94 -33.81
CA SER A 277 -4.22 -5.48 -34.94
C SER A 277 -5.69 -5.72 -34.59
N ILE A 278 -5.99 -6.16 -33.36
CA ILE A 278 -7.36 -6.38 -32.89
C ILE A 278 -8.06 -5.04 -32.68
N GLN A 279 -7.38 -4.06 -32.07
CA GLN A 279 -7.88 -2.71 -31.88
C GLN A 279 -8.23 -2.04 -33.21
N LEU A 280 -7.34 -2.18 -34.19
CA LEU A 280 -7.53 -1.70 -35.54
C LEU A 280 -8.71 -2.38 -36.23
N GLY A 281 -8.81 -3.70 -36.13
CA GLY A 281 -9.93 -4.47 -36.68
C GLY A 281 -11.27 -4.11 -36.05
N ALA A 282 -11.30 -3.88 -34.73
CA ALA A 282 -12.47 -3.39 -34.01
C ALA A 282 -12.91 -2.04 -34.56
N TRP A 283 -11.96 -1.11 -34.69
CA TRP A 283 -12.17 0.23 -35.21
C TRP A 283 -12.70 0.23 -36.65
N ILE A 284 -12.09 -0.55 -37.57
CA ILE A 284 -12.56 -0.69 -38.97
C ILE A 284 -14.02 -1.17 -39.04
N LYS A 285 -14.45 -1.97 -38.07
CA LYS A 285 -15.82 -2.51 -37.99
C LYS A 285 -16.79 -1.62 -37.22
N GLY A 286 -16.37 -0.43 -36.77
CA GLY A 286 -17.20 0.46 -35.98
C GLY A 286 -17.55 -0.10 -34.60
N VAL A 287 -16.74 -1.02 -34.06
CA VAL A 287 -16.92 -1.63 -32.74
C VAL A 287 -15.84 -1.09 -31.79
N THR A 288 -16.22 -0.74 -30.56
CA THR A 288 -15.23 -0.28 -29.56
C THR A 288 -14.26 -1.40 -29.20
N PHE A 289 -13.01 -1.03 -28.93
CA PHE A 289 -12.00 -2.02 -28.55
C PHE A 289 -12.40 -2.78 -27.26
N ASP A 290 -13.00 -2.09 -26.29
CA ASP A 290 -13.46 -2.72 -25.04
C ASP A 290 -14.53 -3.79 -25.29
N ARG A 291 -15.46 -3.57 -26.23
CA ARG A 291 -16.45 -4.59 -26.60
C ARG A 291 -15.78 -5.82 -27.22
N VAL A 292 -14.74 -5.63 -28.03
CA VAL A 292 -13.95 -6.74 -28.58
C VAL A 292 -13.16 -7.46 -27.49
N ILE A 293 -12.56 -6.74 -26.55
CA ILE A 293 -11.84 -7.31 -25.41
C ILE A 293 -12.78 -8.09 -24.49
N ASN A 294 -13.96 -7.57 -24.18
CA ASN A 294 -14.97 -8.30 -23.38
C ASN A 294 -15.42 -9.58 -24.09
N LYS A 295 -15.53 -9.57 -25.42
CA LYS A 295 -15.83 -10.80 -26.17
C LYS A 295 -14.66 -11.78 -26.18
N ILE A 296 -13.42 -11.29 -26.25
CA ILE A 296 -12.22 -12.12 -26.10
C ILE A 296 -12.20 -12.76 -24.72
N LYS A 297 -12.48 -12.00 -23.66
CA LYS A 297 -12.61 -12.48 -22.27
C LYS A 297 -13.65 -13.59 -22.15
N GLU A 298 -14.84 -13.39 -22.72
CA GLU A 298 -15.89 -14.42 -22.75
C GLU A 298 -15.46 -15.69 -23.50
N LEU A 299 -14.80 -15.54 -24.65
CA LEU A 299 -14.26 -16.66 -25.42
C LEU A 299 -13.18 -17.42 -24.64
N TYR A 300 -12.28 -16.71 -23.96
CA TYR A 300 -11.28 -17.29 -23.06
C TYR A 300 -11.93 -18.03 -21.90
N ALA A 301 -12.96 -17.44 -21.27
CA ALA A 301 -13.71 -18.06 -20.19
C ALA A 301 -14.44 -19.36 -20.63
N ASN A 302 -14.78 -19.45 -21.91
CA ASN A 302 -15.36 -20.64 -22.54
C ASN A 302 -14.30 -21.64 -23.06
N GLY A 303 -13.02 -21.42 -22.75
CA GLY A 303 -11.92 -22.32 -23.10
C GLY A 303 -11.29 -22.10 -24.47
N VAL A 304 -11.65 -21.02 -25.18
CA VAL A 304 -11.02 -20.66 -26.47
C VAL A 304 -9.75 -19.85 -26.20
N THR A 305 -8.63 -20.55 -25.97
CA THR A 305 -7.39 -19.90 -25.49
C THR A 305 -6.30 -19.76 -26.53
N THR A 306 -6.51 -20.28 -27.74
CA THR A 306 -5.57 -20.12 -28.86
C THR A 306 -5.90 -18.89 -29.70
N ILE A 307 -4.87 -18.17 -30.16
CA ILE A 307 -5.03 -17.01 -31.05
C ILE A 307 -5.85 -17.37 -32.29
N LYS A 308 -5.62 -18.56 -32.86
CA LYS A 308 -6.36 -19.06 -34.02
C LYS A 308 -7.85 -19.26 -33.70
N GLY A 309 -8.17 -19.89 -32.58
CA GLY A 309 -9.55 -20.12 -32.13
C GLY A 309 -10.27 -18.81 -31.83
N ILE A 310 -9.62 -17.88 -31.14
CA ILE A 310 -10.18 -16.55 -30.84
C ILE A 310 -10.45 -15.80 -32.13
N ARG A 311 -9.49 -15.72 -33.05
CA ARG A 311 -9.68 -15.07 -34.36
C ARG A 311 -10.80 -15.72 -35.16
N GLN A 312 -10.96 -17.04 -35.09
CA GLN A 312 -12.06 -17.72 -35.76
C GLN A 312 -13.41 -17.32 -35.15
N LYS A 313 -13.54 -17.37 -33.82
CA LYS A 313 -14.78 -17.00 -33.14
C LYS A 313 -15.13 -15.52 -33.28
N LEU A 314 -14.15 -14.62 -33.18
CA LEU A 314 -14.39 -13.20 -33.44
C LEU A 314 -14.85 -12.98 -34.89
N ARG A 315 -14.32 -13.73 -35.86
CA ARG A 315 -14.80 -13.66 -37.24
C ARG A 315 -16.25 -14.12 -37.38
N GLU A 316 -16.62 -15.23 -36.73
CA GLU A 316 -18.02 -15.70 -36.68
C GLU A 316 -18.95 -14.66 -36.06
N ILE A 317 -18.55 -14.07 -34.93
CA ILE A 317 -19.36 -13.08 -34.18
C ILE A 317 -19.52 -11.76 -34.93
N PHE A 318 -18.47 -11.28 -35.60
CA PHE A 318 -18.47 -10.02 -36.33
C PHE A 318 -18.81 -10.17 -37.82
N GLY A 319 -19.29 -11.35 -38.25
CA GLY A 319 -19.71 -11.59 -39.63
C GLY A 319 -18.57 -11.46 -40.66
N ILE A 320 -17.33 -11.72 -40.25
CA ILE A 320 -16.17 -11.68 -41.15
C ILE A 320 -16.12 -13.01 -41.88
N SER A 321 -16.85 -13.10 -42.99
CA SER A 321 -16.76 -14.23 -43.93
C SER A 321 -15.30 -14.52 -44.23
N THR A 322 -14.87 -15.78 -44.12
CA THR A 322 -13.54 -16.19 -44.56
C THR A 322 -13.31 -15.66 -45.97
N PRO A 323 -12.25 -14.89 -46.23
CA PRO A 323 -11.93 -14.55 -47.61
C PRO A 323 -11.79 -15.88 -48.35
N ASP A 324 -12.62 -16.04 -49.37
CA ASP A 324 -12.62 -17.19 -50.25
C ASP A 324 -11.16 -17.51 -50.62
N ARG A 325 -10.77 -18.78 -50.52
CA ARG A 325 -9.37 -19.27 -50.58
C ARG A 325 -8.61 -18.82 -51.84
N ARG A 326 -9.29 -18.19 -52.81
CA ARG A 326 -8.72 -17.56 -53.99
C ARG A 326 -8.08 -16.18 -53.74
N ARG A 327 -8.27 -15.52 -52.59
CA ARG A 327 -7.52 -14.30 -52.23
C ARG A 327 -6.32 -14.62 -51.34
N LYS A 328 -5.16 -14.82 -51.99
CA LYS A 328 -3.85 -15.05 -51.37
C LYS A 328 -3.51 -13.96 -50.32
N SER A 329 -3.11 -14.45 -49.14
CA SER A 329 -2.50 -13.73 -48.02
C SER A 329 -3.43 -12.90 -47.13
N ALA A 330 -3.33 -13.14 -45.82
CA ALA A 330 -3.95 -12.35 -44.76
C ALA A 330 -3.34 -10.92 -44.60
N ILE A 331 -2.59 -10.46 -45.61
CA ILE A 331 -2.23 -9.05 -45.82
C ILE A 331 -3.36 -8.32 -46.58
N GLY A 332 -4.27 -9.05 -47.23
CA GLY A 332 -5.39 -8.48 -48.03
C GLY A 332 -6.69 -8.17 -47.27
N ILE A 333 -6.65 -8.01 -45.95
CA ILE A 333 -7.83 -7.53 -45.17
C ILE A 333 -7.95 -5.99 -45.25
N LEU A 334 -6.93 -5.31 -45.80
CA LEU A 334 -7.10 -4.00 -46.42
C LEU A 334 -7.17 -4.26 -47.93
N ALA A 335 -8.39 -4.29 -48.47
CA ALA A 335 -8.73 -4.73 -49.81
C ALA A 335 -8.29 -3.74 -50.90
N THR A 336 -7.94 -2.50 -50.54
CA THR A 336 -7.49 -1.47 -51.49
C THR A 336 -6.30 -0.68 -50.94
N LYS A 337 -5.52 -0.08 -51.84
CA LYS A 337 -4.45 0.87 -51.46
C LYS A 337 -5.01 2.02 -50.63
N ASP A 338 -6.24 2.45 -50.91
CA ASP A 338 -6.93 3.51 -50.18
C ASP A 338 -7.25 3.12 -48.73
N GLU A 339 -7.66 1.88 -48.47
CA GLU A 339 -7.87 1.42 -47.09
C GLU A 339 -6.57 1.44 -46.27
N ILE A 340 -5.43 1.12 -46.88
CA ILE A 340 -4.10 1.22 -46.23
C ILE A 340 -3.74 2.68 -45.94
N VAL A 341 -4.09 3.59 -46.86
CA VAL A 341 -3.85 5.03 -46.71
C VAL A 341 -4.72 5.62 -45.61
N ASP A 342 -6.02 5.30 -45.60
CA ASP A 342 -6.97 5.78 -44.60
C ASP A 342 -6.59 5.30 -43.20
N LEU A 343 -6.18 4.03 -43.10
CA LEU A 343 -5.68 3.44 -41.86
C LEU A 343 -4.45 4.19 -41.33
N ALA A 344 -3.48 4.44 -42.20
CA ALA A 344 -2.29 5.19 -41.85
C ALA A 344 -2.63 6.63 -41.45
N MET A 345 -3.61 7.27 -42.13
CA MET A 345 -4.08 8.61 -41.80
C MET A 345 -4.87 8.69 -40.49
N GLN A 346 -5.52 7.61 -40.07
CA GLN A 346 -6.15 7.56 -38.75
C GLN A 346 -5.12 7.37 -37.63
N ILE A 347 -4.04 6.62 -37.88
CA ILE A 347 -2.90 6.58 -36.97
C ILE A 347 -2.31 7.99 -36.81
N VAL A 348 -2.20 8.75 -37.92
CA VAL A 348 -1.77 10.16 -37.91
C VAL A 348 -2.72 11.01 -37.05
N GLY A 349 -4.03 10.97 -37.31
CA GLY A 349 -5.02 11.77 -36.57
C GLY A 349 -5.19 11.37 -35.10
N GLY A 350 -4.94 10.11 -34.75
CA GLY A 350 -4.97 9.61 -33.38
C GLY A 350 -3.74 9.97 -32.55
N ILE A 351 -2.61 10.30 -33.21
CA ILE A 351 -1.37 10.69 -32.52
C ILE A 351 -1.39 12.20 -32.21
N MET A 352 -1.69 13.06 -33.19
CA MET A 352 -1.72 14.52 -33.03
C MET A 352 -2.68 15.18 -34.03
N LYS A 353 -3.17 16.39 -33.70
CA LYS A 353 -3.88 17.25 -34.66
C LYS A 353 -2.86 17.99 -35.52
N PHE A 354 -2.93 17.81 -36.83
CA PHE A 354 -2.09 18.52 -37.81
C PHE A 354 -2.89 19.62 -38.49
N SER A 355 -2.20 20.63 -39.02
CA SER A 355 -2.82 21.55 -39.98
C SER A 355 -3.33 20.75 -41.20
N GLN A 356 -4.30 21.31 -41.91
CA GLN A 356 -4.84 20.67 -43.11
C GLN A 356 -3.74 20.36 -44.13
N LYS A 357 -2.81 21.31 -44.35
CA LYS A 357 -1.67 21.18 -45.25
C LYS A 357 -0.72 20.05 -44.84
N ALA A 358 -0.39 19.94 -43.55
CA ALA A 358 0.45 18.84 -43.06
C ALA A 358 -0.26 17.48 -43.18
N THR A 359 -1.57 17.43 -42.92
CA THR A 359 -2.40 16.24 -43.09
C THR A 359 -2.41 15.75 -44.54
N GLU A 360 -2.58 16.67 -45.50
CA GLU A 360 -2.55 16.38 -46.94
C GLU A 360 -1.19 15.87 -47.40
N ASN A 361 -0.10 16.50 -46.93
CA ASN A 361 1.26 16.06 -47.23
C ASN A 361 1.58 14.67 -46.68
N ILE A 362 1.20 14.39 -45.43
CA ILE A 362 1.35 13.07 -44.82
C ILE A 362 0.53 12.04 -45.61
N ARG A 363 -0.71 12.36 -46.00
CA ARG A 363 -1.57 11.48 -46.83
C ARG A 363 -0.94 11.18 -48.19
N ALA A 364 -0.37 12.18 -48.85
CA ALA A 364 0.29 12.03 -50.14
C ALA A 364 1.53 11.13 -50.05
N ASP A 365 2.35 11.29 -49.00
CA ASP A 365 3.53 10.46 -48.79
C ASP A 365 3.16 9.03 -48.39
N ILE A 366 2.12 8.84 -47.58
CA ILE A 366 1.55 7.52 -47.30
C ILE A 366 1.10 6.87 -48.61
N ARG A 367 0.34 7.56 -49.48
CA ARG A 367 -0.07 7.04 -50.80
C ARG A 367 1.12 6.58 -51.63
N LYS A 368 2.16 7.41 -51.76
CA LYS A 368 3.40 7.06 -52.49
C LYS A 368 4.08 5.82 -51.91
N LEU A 369 4.14 5.70 -50.58
CA LEU A 369 4.75 4.55 -49.92
C LEU A 369 3.91 3.27 -50.11
N VAL A 370 2.59 3.37 -50.13
CA VAL A 370 1.67 2.25 -50.40
C VAL A 370 1.76 1.84 -51.87
N GLU A 371 1.76 2.79 -52.81
CA GLU A 371 1.86 2.54 -54.25
C GLU A 371 3.18 1.88 -54.64
N SER A 372 4.29 2.33 -54.03
CA SER A 372 5.62 1.74 -54.23
C SER A 372 5.85 0.43 -53.48
N GLY A 373 4.86 -0.06 -52.70
CA GLY A 373 4.97 -1.27 -51.89
C GLY A 373 5.94 -1.17 -50.71
N LYS A 374 6.45 0.05 -50.42
CA LYS A 374 7.37 0.36 -49.31
C LYS A 374 6.65 0.46 -47.97
N MET A 375 5.34 0.70 -47.95
CA MET A 375 4.48 0.65 -46.78
C MET A 375 3.65 -0.63 -46.77
N ARG A 376 3.91 -1.47 -45.79
CA ARG A 376 3.19 -2.70 -45.47
C ARG A 376 2.61 -2.57 -44.06
N LEU A 377 1.56 -3.33 -43.72
CA LEU A 377 1.00 -3.36 -42.36
C LEU A 377 2.07 -3.56 -41.27
N THR A 378 3.11 -4.35 -41.54
CA THR A 378 4.20 -4.65 -40.60
C THR A 378 5.12 -3.46 -40.30
N ASN A 379 5.25 -2.50 -41.22
CA ASN A 379 6.10 -1.30 -41.05
C ASN A 379 5.31 0.02 -41.10
N MET A 380 3.98 -0.04 -41.24
CA MET A 380 3.10 1.12 -41.34
C MET A 380 3.26 2.05 -40.15
N TYR A 381 3.30 1.51 -38.94
CA TYR A 381 3.45 2.33 -37.73
C TYR A 381 4.79 3.09 -37.70
N SER A 382 5.90 2.43 -38.04
CA SER A 382 7.21 3.10 -38.05
C SER A 382 7.28 4.15 -39.17
N LYS A 383 6.73 3.86 -40.35
CA LYS A 383 6.68 4.80 -41.47
C LYS A 383 5.76 5.99 -41.21
N VAL A 384 4.60 5.76 -40.61
CA VAL A 384 3.71 6.84 -40.16
C VAL A 384 4.40 7.69 -39.09
N LYS A 385 5.13 7.08 -38.14
CA LYS A 385 5.91 7.82 -37.14
C LYS A 385 7.00 8.68 -37.79
N GLU A 386 7.75 8.14 -38.76
CA GLU A 386 8.75 8.90 -39.54
C GLU A 386 8.11 10.09 -40.28
N LEU A 387 6.94 9.87 -40.91
CA LEU A 387 6.21 10.95 -41.60
C LEU A 387 5.66 11.99 -40.63
N ILE A 388 5.14 11.57 -39.48
CA ILE A 388 4.74 12.49 -38.42
C ILE A 388 5.94 13.32 -37.98
N GLN A 389 7.11 12.73 -37.76
CA GLN A 389 8.32 13.48 -37.40
C GLN A 389 8.78 14.43 -38.50
N LYS A 390 8.70 14.00 -39.77
CA LYS A 390 9.04 14.80 -40.95
C LYS A 390 8.13 16.03 -41.10
N TYR A 391 6.83 15.85 -40.88
CA TYR A 391 5.81 16.88 -41.09
C TYR A 391 5.36 17.58 -39.80
N ASN A 392 5.95 17.19 -38.67
CA ASN A 392 5.81 17.84 -37.38
C ASN A 392 7.17 18.09 -36.73
N PRO A 393 8.01 18.92 -37.35
CA PRO A 393 9.17 19.43 -36.67
C PRO A 393 8.67 20.36 -35.56
N LEU A 394 8.48 19.83 -34.36
CA LEU A 394 8.66 20.67 -33.18
C LEU A 394 10.16 21.00 -33.06
N SER A 395 10.60 21.94 -33.91
CA SER A 395 11.50 23.02 -33.54
C SER A 395 11.10 24.25 -34.36
N ASP A 396 10.34 25.13 -33.68
CA ASP A 396 10.42 26.59 -33.79
C ASP A 396 9.46 27.39 -34.70
N GLU A 397 8.61 26.79 -35.53
CA GLU A 397 7.71 27.57 -36.42
C GLU A 397 6.20 27.52 -36.10
N PHE A 398 5.80 27.15 -34.88
CA PHE A 398 4.38 27.14 -34.47
C PHE A 398 4.00 28.38 -33.62
N GLU A 399 4.19 29.60 -34.14
CA GLU A 399 3.77 30.83 -33.43
C GLU A 399 2.47 31.48 -33.94
N ASP A 400 2.01 31.22 -35.17
CA ASP A 400 1.02 32.14 -35.74
C ASP A 400 -0.46 31.73 -35.66
N GLU A 401 -0.81 30.50 -35.27
CA GLU A 401 -2.23 30.08 -35.19
C GLU A 401 -2.58 29.14 -34.03
N VAL A 402 -2.09 29.43 -32.83
CA VAL A 402 -2.52 28.73 -31.61
C VAL A 402 -3.49 29.62 -30.82
N PRO A 403 -4.72 29.16 -30.49
CA PRO A 403 -5.62 29.88 -29.60
C PRO A 403 -4.90 30.31 -28.32
N SER A 404 -5.12 31.54 -27.83
CA SER A 404 -4.40 32.16 -26.70
C SER A 404 -4.21 31.24 -25.49
N ASP A 405 -5.20 30.38 -25.25
CA ASP A 405 -5.28 29.50 -24.09
C ASP A 405 -4.33 28.30 -24.19
N MET A 406 -3.90 27.91 -25.39
CA MET A 406 -2.87 26.90 -25.59
C MET A 406 -1.44 27.49 -25.60
N LYS A 407 -1.29 28.79 -25.91
CA LYS A 407 0.01 29.48 -25.81
C LYS A 407 0.46 29.58 -24.35
N SER A 408 -0.46 29.92 -23.44
CA SER A 408 -0.19 29.93 -22.00
C SER A 408 0.14 28.54 -21.44
N LEU A 409 -0.53 27.49 -21.94
CA LEU A 409 -0.26 26.11 -21.54
C LEU A 409 1.13 25.62 -22.02
N SER A 410 1.50 25.98 -23.25
CA SER A 410 2.82 25.68 -23.83
C SER A 410 3.95 26.41 -23.08
N GLU A 411 3.77 27.69 -22.76
CA GLU A 411 4.72 28.45 -21.95
C GLU A 411 4.84 27.90 -20.54
N THR A 412 3.71 27.51 -19.92
CA THR A 412 3.69 26.86 -18.61
C THR A 412 4.44 25.53 -18.63
N TYR A 413 4.27 24.72 -19.69
CA TYR A 413 4.97 23.46 -19.86
C TYR A 413 6.48 23.66 -20.10
N LYS A 414 6.88 24.67 -20.89
CA LYS A 414 8.28 25.06 -21.09
C LYS A 414 8.91 25.52 -19.77
N ALA A 415 8.22 26.34 -18.99
CA ALA A 415 8.67 26.81 -17.69
C ALA A 415 8.83 25.64 -16.70
N ALA A 416 7.85 24.73 -16.64
CA ALA A 416 7.90 23.53 -15.80
C ALA A 416 9.08 22.62 -16.17
N ARG A 417 9.35 22.41 -17.47
CA ARG A 417 10.52 21.64 -17.93
C ARG A 417 11.84 22.30 -17.54
N LYS A 418 11.95 23.62 -17.66
CA LYS A 418 13.15 24.39 -17.26
C LYS A 418 13.38 24.30 -15.75
N ALA A 419 12.32 24.40 -14.96
CA ALA A 419 12.38 24.25 -13.51
C ALA A 419 12.79 22.82 -13.09
N LEU A 420 12.26 21.80 -13.75
CA LEU A 420 12.60 20.40 -13.49
C LEU A 420 14.07 20.10 -13.83
N ALA A 421 14.58 20.63 -14.95
CA ALA A 421 15.99 20.51 -15.33
C ALA A 421 16.93 21.14 -14.27
N LEU A 422 16.59 22.34 -13.78
CA LEU A 422 17.34 23.02 -12.71
C LEU A 422 17.30 22.24 -11.38
N ALA A 423 16.15 21.67 -11.03
CA ALA A 423 16.01 20.85 -9.81
C ALA A 423 16.89 19.60 -9.89
N ILE A 424 16.90 18.90 -11.04
CA ILE A 424 17.75 17.73 -11.27
C ILE A 424 19.23 18.11 -11.17
N GLN A 425 19.65 19.23 -11.77
CA GLN A 425 21.04 19.71 -11.65
C GLN A 425 21.45 19.97 -10.20
N ARG A 426 20.57 20.56 -9.38
CA ARG A 426 20.84 20.80 -7.95
C ARG A 426 20.95 19.48 -7.16
N ILE A 427 20.05 18.53 -7.42
CA ILE A 427 20.10 17.20 -6.79
C ILE A 427 21.42 16.50 -7.12
N ILE A 428 21.87 16.57 -8.37
CA ILE A 428 23.16 16.00 -8.80
C ILE A 428 24.32 16.63 -8.05
N LEU A 429 24.33 17.96 -7.92
CA LEU A 429 25.40 18.67 -7.23
C LEU A 429 25.46 18.30 -5.73
N ILE A 430 24.31 18.16 -5.08
CA ILE A 430 24.21 17.71 -3.68
C ILE A 430 24.69 16.25 -3.54
N ALA A 431 24.25 15.36 -4.43
CA ALA A 431 24.63 13.95 -4.41
C ALA A 431 26.14 13.75 -4.66
N LYS A 432 26.75 14.53 -5.55
CA LYS A 432 28.21 14.53 -5.75
C LYS A 432 28.97 14.97 -4.50
N ARG A 433 28.49 16.02 -3.81
CA ARG A 433 29.09 16.47 -2.53
C ARG A 433 28.94 15.42 -1.42
N ALA A 434 27.90 14.60 -1.47
CA ALA A 434 27.67 13.49 -0.54
C ALA A 434 28.41 12.19 -0.91
N GLY A 435 29.28 12.19 -1.94
CA GLY A 435 30.05 11.01 -2.35
C GLY A 435 29.23 9.92 -3.04
N MET A 436 28.03 10.24 -3.53
CA MET A 436 27.17 9.26 -4.21
C MET A 436 27.69 8.93 -5.61
N LYS A 437 27.77 7.64 -5.95
CA LYS A 437 28.16 7.18 -7.30
C LYS A 437 27.10 7.59 -8.34
N SER A 438 27.55 8.10 -9.49
CA SER A 438 26.69 8.64 -10.57
C SER A 438 25.59 7.68 -11.03
N GLU A 439 25.89 6.38 -11.12
CA GLU A 439 24.94 5.35 -11.55
C GLU A 439 23.79 5.13 -10.56
N ALA A 440 24.08 5.15 -9.25
CA ALA A 440 23.07 4.99 -8.21
C ALA A 440 22.11 6.19 -8.19
N LEU A 441 22.65 7.39 -8.37
CA LEU A 441 21.88 8.61 -8.50
C LEU A 441 20.98 8.61 -9.74
N MET A 442 21.51 8.22 -10.90
CA MET A 442 20.74 8.14 -12.14
C MET A 442 19.62 7.11 -12.06
N LYS A 443 19.83 6.00 -11.35
CA LYS A 443 18.78 5.02 -11.06
C LYS A 443 17.68 5.63 -10.18
N MET A 444 18.05 6.33 -9.10
CA MET A 444 17.10 7.00 -8.22
C MET A 444 16.26 8.07 -8.94
N ILE A 445 16.88 8.87 -9.80
CA ILE A 445 16.19 9.89 -10.60
C ILE A 445 15.20 9.22 -11.58
N LYS A 446 15.60 8.13 -12.25
CA LYS A 446 14.72 7.38 -13.15
C LYS A 446 13.53 6.77 -12.40
N ASP A 447 13.76 6.19 -11.22
CA ASP A 447 12.71 5.58 -10.41
C ASP A 447 11.70 6.62 -9.91
N LEU A 448 12.16 7.82 -9.53
CA LEU A 448 11.28 8.93 -9.13
C LEU A 448 10.45 9.45 -10.31
N LEU A 449 11.06 9.68 -11.46
CA LEU A 449 10.35 10.15 -12.66
C LEU A 449 9.34 9.10 -13.18
N TYR A 450 9.67 7.81 -13.04
CA TYR A 450 8.77 6.73 -13.42
C TYR A 450 7.55 6.62 -12.49
N LYS A 451 7.74 6.80 -11.18
CA LYS A 451 6.64 6.80 -10.19
C LYS A 451 5.64 7.93 -10.42
N GLU A 452 6.12 9.10 -10.84
CA GLU A 452 5.28 10.28 -11.13
C GLU A 452 4.66 10.25 -12.54
N GLY A 453 4.77 9.14 -13.28
CA GLY A 453 4.13 8.95 -14.58
C GLY A 453 4.77 9.74 -15.73
N VAL A 454 5.93 10.36 -15.54
CA VAL A 454 6.64 11.14 -16.55
C VAL A 454 7.51 10.21 -17.40
N LYS A 455 6.88 9.43 -18.29
CA LYS A 455 7.55 8.40 -19.09
C LYS A 455 8.30 8.93 -20.32
N ASP A 456 7.99 10.16 -20.76
CA ASP A 456 8.47 10.73 -22.03
C ASP A 456 9.47 11.90 -21.87
N LEU A 457 10.30 11.89 -20.82
CA LEU A 457 11.49 12.76 -20.82
C LEU A 457 12.49 12.19 -21.83
N ASN A 458 12.64 12.91 -22.95
CA ASN A 458 13.44 12.54 -24.10
C ASN A 458 14.87 12.11 -23.70
N ASN A 459 15.38 11.03 -24.30
CA ASN A 459 16.77 10.56 -24.12
C ASN A 459 17.80 11.68 -24.40
N ALA A 460 17.43 12.69 -25.20
CA ALA A 460 18.25 13.88 -25.47
C ALA A 460 18.59 14.72 -24.23
N MET A 461 17.70 14.77 -23.21
CA MET A 461 18.03 15.43 -21.94
C MET A 461 18.98 14.58 -21.11
N LEU A 462 18.81 13.25 -21.11
CA LEU A 462 19.66 12.34 -20.35
C LEU A 462 21.05 12.13 -21.00
N SER A 463 21.19 12.35 -22.31
CA SER A 463 22.45 12.23 -23.05
C SER A 463 23.32 13.48 -23.04
N ALA A 464 22.84 14.58 -22.45
CA ALA A 464 23.62 15.82 -22.24
C ALA A 464 24.34 15.84 -20.88
N PHE A 465 24.28 14.74 -20.12
CA PHE A 465 24.93 14.51 -18.83
C PHE A 465 25.94 13.37 -18.95
#